data_AF-A0A0A9DHN8-F1
#
_entry.id   AF-A0A0A9DHN8-F1
#
_cell.length_a   1.000
_cell.length_b   1.000
_cell.length_c   1.000
_cell.angle_alpha   90.00
_cell.angle_beta   90.00
_cell.angle_gamma   90.00
#
_symmetry.space_group_name_H-M   'P 1'
#
loop_
_entity.id
_entity.type
_entity.pdbx_description
1 polymer ?
#
loop_
_entity_poly.entity_id
_entity_poly.type
_entity_poly.pdbx_seq_one_letter_code
_entity_poly.pdbx_strand_id
1 'polypeptide(L)'
;MVSCYDRTTKKSLHFAINACLAPLYSVEGMHIITVEGIGDRQRGLHPVQECLANAHGSQCGFCTPGFVMSMYALLRSSKDLLKTRLKTALQAICVSVLATDQ
;
A
#
# COMPACT_ATOMS: atom_id res chain seq x y z
N MET A 1 3.11 -6.32 0.58
CA MET A 1 2.96 -6.05 2.04
C MET A 1 3.11 -7.36 2.77
N VAL A 2 3.78 -7.36 3.91
CA VAL A 2 3.90 -8.53 4.78
C VAL A 2 3.23 -8.24 6.11
N SER A 3 2.51 -9.22 6.63
CA SER A 3 1.84 -9.17 7.93
C SER A 3 2.38 -10.27 8.83
N CYS A 4 2.78 -9.91 10.04
CA CYS A 4 3.25 -10.83 11.05
C CYS A 4 2.45 -10.63 12.35
N TYR A 5 2.20 -11.70 13.09
CA TYR A 5 1.59 -11.62 14.40
C TYR A 5 2.68 -11.68 15.47
N ASP A 6 2.87 -10.57 16.19
CA ASP A 6 3.78 -10.53 17.32
C ASP A 6 3.07 -11.08 18.58
N ARG A 7 3.56 -12.22 19.08
CA ARG A 7 3.00 -12.91 20.25
C ARG A 7 3.23 -12.13 21.54
N THR A 8 4.32 -11.35 21.62
CA THR A 8 4.69 -10.59 22.81
C THR A 8 3.74 -9.41 23.00
N THR A 9 3.53 -8.63 21.94
CA THR A 9 2.60 -7.49 21.98
C THR A 9 1.14 -7.87 21.72
N LYS A 10 0.88 -9.12 21.30
CA LYS A 10 -0.43 -9.64 20.86
C LYS A 10 -1.05 -8.82 19.72
N LYS A 11 -0.23 -8.20 18.88
CA LYS A 11 -0.67 -7.31 17.78
C LYS A 11 -0.26 -7.87 16.42
N SER A 12 -1.11 -7.62 15.42
CA SER A 12 -0.77 -7.81 14.02
C SER A 12 0.02 -6.61 13.52
N LEU A 13 1.26 -6.84 13.11
CA LEU A 13 2.12 -5.83 12.50
C LEU A 13 2.05 -5.95 10.98
N HIS A 14 2.03 -4.81 10.29
CA HIS A 14 1.89 -4.72 8.85
C HIS A 14 2.98 -3.80 8.28
N PHE A 15 3.74 -4.29 7.30
CA PHE A 15 4.86 -3.55 6.72
C PHE A 15 4.86 -3.63 5.19
N ALA A 16 5.26 -2.54 4.54
CA ALA A 16 5.68 -2.56 3.13
C ALA A 16 7.13 -3.03 3.05
N ILE A 17 7.42 -3.94 2.12
CA ILE A 17 8.77 -4.43 1.85
C ILE A 17 9.01 -4.49 0.34
N ASN A 18 10.27 -4.40 -0.06
CA ASN A 18 10.70 -4.60 -1.44
C ASN A 18 10.87 -6.10 -1.68
N ALA A 19 10.00 -6.69 -2.50
CA ALA A 19 10.03 -8.14 -2.77
C ALA A 19 11.34 -8.59 -3.42
N CYS A 20 11.99 -7.74 -4.23
CA CYS A 20 13.26 -8.06 -4.88
C CYS A 20 14.45 -8.21 -3.93
N LEU A 21 14.36 -7.68 -2.71
CA LEU A 21 15.41 -7.73 -1.70
C LEU A 21 15.07 -8.66 -0.53
N ALA A 22 13.90 -9.30 -0.56
CA ALA A 22 13.43 -10.15 0.52
C ALA A 22 13.66 -11.63 0.16
N PRO A 23 14.63 -12.32 0.80
CA PRO A 23 14.82 -13.75 0.61
C PRO A 23 13.59 -14.54 1.06
N LEU A 24 13.27 -15.64 0.37
CA LEU A 24 12.07 -16.43 0.67
C LEU A 24 12.04 -16.93 2.13
N TYR A 25 13.19 -17.28 2.70
CA TYR A 25 13.28 -17.77 4.07
C TYR A 25 12.96 -16.71 5.13
N SER A 26 13.14 -15.41 4.83
CA SER A 26 12.93 -14.34 5.81
C SER A 26 11.46 -14.01 6.03
N VAL A 27 10.60 -14.45 5.12
CA VAL A 27 9.13 -14.27 5.15
C VAL A 27 8.40 -15.54 5.58
N GLU A 28 9.12 -16.57 6.03
CA GLU A 28 8.55 -17.81 6.53
C GLU A 28 7.58 -17.54 7.69
N GLY A 29 6.40 -18.16 7.65
CA GLY A 29 5.35 -17.96 8.65
C GLY A 29 4.68 -16.58 8.65
N MET A 30 5.00 -15.70 7.69
CA MET A 30 4.35 -14.39 7.53
C MET A 30 3.30 -14.42 6.41
N HIS A 31 2.30 -13.55 6.49
CA HIS A 31 1.26 -13.43 5.47
C HIS A 31 1.62 -12.37 4.43
N ILE A 32 1.86 -12.81 3.19
CA ILE A 32 2.22 -11.95 2.06
C ILE A 32 0.96 -11.55 1.30
N ILE A 33 0.82 -10.25 1.04
CA ILE A 33 -0.26 -9.68 0.23
C ILE A 33 0.37 -8.85 -0.90
N THR A 34 -0.07 -9.12 -2.13
CA THR A 34 0.29 -8.39 -3.36
C THR A 34 -0.88 -7.52 -3.83
N VAL A 35 -0.70 -6.82 -4.95
CA VAL A 35 -1.70 -5.87 -5.48
C VAL A 35 -2.99 -6.57 -5.93
N GLU A 36 -2.90 -7.82 -6.36
CA GLU A 36 -4.02 -8.65 -6.79
C GLU A 36 -4.82 -9.16 -5.57
N GLY A 37 -4.14 -9.30 -4.42
CA GLY A 37 -4.75 -9.77 -3.19
C GLY A 37 -5.69 -8.77 -2.52
N ILE A 38 -5.60 -7.48 -2.88
CA ILE A 38 -6.45 -6.43 -2.30
C ILE A 38 -7.69 -6.10 -3.15
N GLY A 39 -7.65 -6.40 -4.45
CA GLY A 39 -8.70 -6.03 -5.39
C GLY A 39 -8.28 -6.28 -6.82
N ASP A 40 -9.24 -6.64 -7.66
CA ASP A 40 -9.06 -6.93 -9.08
C ASP A 40 -10.34 -6.56 -9.85
N ARG A 41 -10.23 -6.39 -11.17
CA ARG A 41 -11.34 -6.01 -12.07
C ARG A 41 -12.55 -6.94 -11.96
N GLN A 42 -12.34 -8.22 -11.65
CA GLN A 42 -13.45 -9.18 -11.49
C GLN A 42 -14.17 -9.07 -10.15
N ARG A 43 -13.47 -8.69 -9.09
CA ARG A 43 -13.98 -8.68 -7.70
C ARG A 43 -14.32 -7.29 -7.18
N GLY A 44 -13.96 -6.25 -7.93
CA GLY A 44 -13.99 -4.86 -7.50
C GLY A 44 -12.61 -4.38 -7.09
N LEU A 45 -12.33 -3.11 -7.40
CA LEU A 45 -11.09 -2.45 -7.04
C LEU A 45 -11.15 -2.00 -5.58
N HIS A 46 -10.01 -2.05 -4.90
CA HIS A 46 -9.88 -1.46 -3.59
C HIS A 46 -9.93 0.08 -3.70
N PRO A 47 -10.51 0.82 -2.73
CA PRO A 47 -10.58 2.29 -2.79
C PRO A 47 -9.24 3.01 -3.03
N VAL A 48 -8.13 2.39 -2.64
CA VAL A 48 -6.77 2.89 -2.92
C VAL A 48 -6.43 2.81 -4.41
N GLN A 49 -6.79 1.70 -5.06
CA GLN A 49 -6.58 1.52 -6.51
C GLN A 49 -7.46 2.50 -7.29
N GLU A 50 -8.72 2.67 -6.90
CA GLU A 50 -9.65 3.62 -7.52
C GLU A 50 -9.20 5.07 -7.34
N CYS A 51 -8.79 5.46 -6.12
CA CYS A 51 -8.33 6.81 -5.84
C CYS A 51 -7.10 7.18 -6.68
N LEU A 52 -6.14 6.27 -6.80
CA LEU A 52 -4.93 6.51 -7.59
C LEU A 52 -5.25 6.64 -9.09
N ALA A 53 -6.16 5.82 -9.60
CA ALA A 53 -6.61 5.89 -10.99
C ALA A 53 -7.38 7.20 -11.29
N ASN A 54 -8.32 7.57 -10.41
CA ASN A 54 -9.16 8.76 -10.55
C ASN A 54 -8.37 10.07 -10.40
N ALA A 55 -7.28 10.05 -9.62
CA ALA A 55 -6.40 11.20 -9.45
C ALA A 55 -5.34 11.34 -10.56
N HIS A 56 -5.43 10.55 -11.63
CA HIS A 56 -4.41 10.49 -12.69
C HIS A 56 -2.99 10.17 -12.16
N GLY A 57 -2.90 9.43 -11.05
CA GLY A 57 -1.64 9.09 -10.39
C GLY A 57 -0.84 7.97 -11.07
N SER A 58 -1.18 7.62 -12.31
CA SER A 58 -0.55 6.54 -13.08
C SER A 58 -0.60 6.87 -14.58
N GLN A 59 0.56 6.87 -15.24
CA GLN A 59 0.68 7.01 -16.69
C GLN A 59 0.93 5.64 -17.35
N CYS A 60 2.18 5.16 -17.34
CA CYS A 60 2.56 3.87 -17.94
C CYS A 60 2.14 2.65 -17.10
N GLY A 61 1.73 2.84 -15.84
CA GLY A 61 1.21 1.77 -14.99
C GLY A 61 2.25 0.90 -14.28
N PHE A 62 3.53 0.96 -14.65
CA PHE A 62 4.53 0.02 -14.13
C PHE A 62 4.80 0.17 -12.63
N CYS A 63 4.88 1.40 -12.13
CA CYS A 63 5.12 1.69 -10.71
C CYS A 63 3.86 1.62 -9.84
N THR A 64 2.68 1.59 -10.46
CA THR A 64 1.37 1.69 -9.80
C THR A 64 1.16 0.61 -8.73
N PRO A 65 1.50 -0.68 -8.95
CA PRO A 65 1.41 -1.70 -7.90
C PRO A 65 2.23 -1.37 -6.66
N GLY A 66 3.44 -0.82 -6.83
CA GLY A 66 4.31 -0.46 -5.72
C GLY A 66 3.73 0.68 -4.87
N PHE A 67 3.22 1.72 -5.52
CA PHE A 67 2.55 2.83 -4.84
C PHE A 67 1.28 2.37 -4.10
N VAL A 68 0.43 1.59 -4.76
CA VAL A 68 -0.79 1.04 -4.16
C VAL A 68 -0.46 0.21 -2.92
N MET A 69 0.53 -0.68 -2.99
CA MET A 69 0.89 -1.54 -1.86
C MET A 69 1.54 -0.77 -0.71
N SER A 70 2.25 0.32 -1.00
CA SER A 70 2.86 1.19 0.00
C SER A 70 1.79 1.99 0.76
N MET A 71 0.83 2.58 0.03
CA MET A 71 -0.34 3.25 0.62
C MET A 71 -1.19 2.28 1.43
N TYR A 72 -1.42 1.08 0.91
CA TYR A 72 -2.18 0.03 1.60
C TYR A 72 -1.50 -0.41 2.91
N ALA A 73 -0.18 -0.59 2.91
CA ALA A 73 0.54 -0.94 4.13
C ALA A 73 0.45 0.16 5.21
N LEU A 74 0.57 1.42 4.81
CA LEU A 74 0.45 2.57 5.72
C LEU A 74 -0.96 2.64 6.34
N LEU A 75 -1.99 2.45 5.51
CA LEU A 75 -3.39 2.36 5.92
C LEU A 75 -3.63 1.26 6.96
N ARG A 76 -3.06 0.08 6.74
CA ARG A 76 -3.23 -1.07 7.63
C ARG A 76 -2.44 -0.95 8.93
N SER A 77 -1.27 -0.31 8.88
CA SER A 77 -0.45 -0.08 10.07
C SER A 77 -1.00 1.01 10.99
N SER A 78 -1.81 1.94 10.47
CA SER A 78 -2.26 3.13 11.20
C SER A 78 -3.78 3.15 11.41
N LYS A 79 -4.30 2.21 12.20
CA LYS A 79 -5.74 2.19 12.54
C LYS A 79 -6.19 3.42 13.36
N ASP A 80 -5.28 4.09 14.08
CA ASP A 80 -5.58 5.25 14.95
C ASP A 80 -5.37 6.64 14.30
N LEU A 81 -4.60 6.76 13.21
CA LEU A 81 -4.32 8.06 12.56
C LEU A 81 -5.36 8.44 11.48
N LEU A 82 -6.50 7.75 11.48
CA LEU A 82 -7.30 7.48 10.28
C LEU A 82 -8.01 8.69 9.64
N LYS A 83 -8.18 9.82 10.33
CA LYS A 83 -8.97 10.93 9.76
C LYS A 83 -8.15 12.08 9.20
N THR A 84 -7.06 12.46 9.87
CA THR A 84 -6.37 13.72 9.54
C THR A 84 -5.17 13.51 8.62
N ARG A 85 -4.36 12.46 8.86
CA ARG A 85 -3.10 12.25 8.11
C ARG A 85 -3.26 11.47 6.82
N LEU A 86 -4.36 10.73 6.69
CA LEU A 86 -4.64 9.89 5.53
C LEU A 86 -4.96 10.73 4.29
N LYS A 87 -5.77 11.79 4.46
CA LYS A 87 -5.95 12.83 3.43
C LYS A 87 -4.63 13.49 3.08
N THR A 88 -3.82 13.88 4.07
CA THR A 88 -2.54 14.54 3.83
C THR A 88 -1.51 13.63 3.13
N ALA A 89 -1.46 12.34 3.46
CA ALA A 89 -0.54 11.39 2.84
C ALA A 89 -0.97 10.99 1.41
N LEU A 90 -2.27 10.78 1.18
CA LEU A 90 -2.81 10.56 -0.16
C LEU A 90 -2.64 11.81 -1.04
N GLN A 91 -2.85 13.01 -0.48
CA GLN A 91 -2.68 14.27 -1.18
C GLN A 91 -1.20 14.61 -1.42
N ALA A 92 -0.29 14.32 -0.49
CA ALA A 92 1.14 14.56 -0.66
C ALA A 92 1.76 13.69 -1.76
N ILE A 93 1.28 12.45 -1.93
CA ILE A 93 1.76 11.55 -2.99
C ILE A 93 1.11 11.88 -4.35
N CYS A 94 -0.14 12.35 -4.37
CA CYS A 94 -0.73 12.87 -5.62
C CYS A 94 -0.11 14.20 -6.07
N VAL A 95 0.23 15.10 -5.14
CA VAL A 95 0.76 16.43 -5.49
C VAL A 95 2.23 16.38 -5.91
N SER A 96 3.05 15.44 -5.43
CA SER A 96 4.44 15.34 -5.90
C SER A 96 4.57 14.91 -7.37
N VAL A 97 3.53 14.27 -7.94
CA VAL A 97 3.45 14.00 -9.39
C VAL A 97 2.89 15.21 -10.16
N LEU A 98 2.09 16.07 -9.53
CA LEU A 98 1.58 17.32 -10.12
C LEU A 98 2.54 18.53 -9.96
N ALA A 99 3.59 18.42 -9.13
CA ALA A 99 4.55 19.50 -8.89
C ALA A 99 5.81 19.43 -9.77
N THR A 100 5.86 18.51 -10.75
CA THR A 100 6.92 18.49 -11.78
C THR A 100 6.40 18.76 -13.19
N ASP A 101 5.15 19.22 -13.32
CA ASP A 101 4.57 19.65 -14.60
C ASP A 101 3.88 21.02 -14.48
N GLN A 102 4.64 22.00 -13.99
CA GLN A 102 4.39 23.42 -14.23
C GLN A 102 5.71 24.15 -14.50
#